data_AF-A0A086D5H1-F1
#
_entry.id   AF-A0A086D5H1-F1
#
_cell.length_a   1.000
_cell.length_b   1.000
_cell.length_c   1.000
_cell.angle_alpha   90.00
_cell.angle_beta   90.00
_cell.angle_gamma   90.00
#
_symmetry.space_group_name_H-M   'P 1'
#
loop_
_entity.id
_entity.type
_entity.pdbx_description
1 polymer ?
#
loop_
_entity_poly.entity_id
_entity_poly.type
_entity_poly.pdbx_seq_one_letter_code
_entity_poly.pdbx_strand_id
1 'polypeptide(L)' 'MDDIGGAADDPRLSSPAAQRNRGPIAEILRRVLPARHASLEIASGSEDLARHLAEALPGLRWQPS' A
#
# COMPACT_ATOMS: atom_id res chain seq x y z
N MET A 1 14.13 13.50 27.43
CA MET A 1 14.35 12.20 26.76
C MET A 1 12.97 11.62 26.53
N ASP A 2 12.25 12.23 25.59
CA ASP A 2 10.82 11.98 25.43
C ASP A 2 10.60 10.56 24.94
N ASP A 3 9.72 9.88 25.66
CA ASP A 3 9.29 8.50 25.44
C ASP A 3 8.75 8.34 24.00
N ILE A 4 9.47 7.59 23.16
CA ILE A 4 8.95 7.12 21.87
C ILE A 4 8.11 5.86 22.16
N GLY A 5 7.03 6.05 22.91
CA GLY A 5 6.09 5.00 23.30
C GLY A 5 4.68 5.41 22.88
N GLY A 6 4.30 5.13 21.63
CA GLY A 6 2.92 5.41 21.20
C GLY A 6 2.60 5.34 19.71
N ALA A 7 3.56 5.05 18.83
CA ALA A 7 3.29 5.04 17.39
C ALA A 7 2.49 3.81 16.91
N ALA A 8 2.46 2.72 17.67
CA ALA A 8 1.90 1.45 17.18
C ALA A 8 0.35 1.38 17.20
N ASP A 9 -0.33 2.29 17.90
CA ASP A 9 -1.78 2.17 18.18
C ASP A 9 -2.57 3.45 17.84
N ASP A 10 -2.01 4.31 16.99
CA ASP A 10 -2.73 5.49 16.51
C ASP A 10 -3.70 5.09 15.38
N PRO A 11 -5.03 5.24 15.57
CA PRO A 11 -6.02 4.84 14.58
C PRO A 11 -5.94 5.64 13.27
N ARG A 12 -5.18 6.74 13.24
CA ARG A 12 -4.90 7.50 12.01
C ARG A 12 -3.88 6.82 11.10
N LEU A 13 -3.13 5.85 11.61
CA LEU A 13 -2.11 5.10 10.87
C LEU A 13 -2.67 3.86 10.16
N SER A 14 -3.95 3.53 10.35
CA SER A 14 -4.60 2.36 9.75
C SER A 14 -6.01 2.69 9.26
N SER A 15 -6.32 2.36 8.01
CA SER A 15 -7.61 2.56 7.37
C SER A 15 -8.29 1.21 7.09
N PRO A 16 -9.39 0.90 7.80
CA PRO A 16 -10.20 -0.29 7.51
C PRO A 16 -10.71 -0.34 6.06
N ALA A 17 -10.88 0.83 5.42
CA ALA A 17 -11.26 0.90 4.02
C ALA A 17 -10.13 0.43 3.10
N ALA A 18 -8.87 0.82 3.35
CA ALA A 18 -7.73 0.35 2.56
C ALA A 18 -7.58 -1.18 2.63
N GLN A 19 -7.76 -1.74 3.83
CA GLN A 19 -7.75 -3.19 4.05
C GLN A 19 -8.85 -3.95 3.29
N ARG A 20 -10.08 -3.42 3.26
CA ARG A 20 -11.19 -4.03 2.50
C ARG A 20 -11.02 -3.90 0.99
N ASN A 21 -10.44 -2.80 0.53
CA ASN A 21 -10.38 -2.46 -0.89
C ASN A 21 -9.15 -2.99 -1.61
N ARG A 22 -8.06 -3.37 -0.90
CA ARG A 22 -6.79 -3.81 -1.50
C ARG A 22 -6.94 -4.93 -2.54
N GLY A 23 -7.79 -5.93 -2.26
CA GLY A 23 -8.03 -7.06 -3.17
C GLY A 23 -8.79 -6.65 -4.45
N PRO A 24 -9.97 -6.03 -4.34
CA PRO A 24 -10.69 -5.49 -5.49
C PRO A 24 -9.85 -4.53 -6.34
N ILE A 25 -9.04 -3.66 -5.71
CA ILE A 25 -8.13 -2.75 -6.41
C ILE A 25 -7.08 -3.56 -7.19
N ALA A 26 -6.41 -4.52 -6.55
CA ALA A 26 -5.39 -5.35 -7.20
C ALA A 26 -5.95 -6.10 -8.43
N GLU A 27 -7.18 -6.61 -8.33
CA GLU A 27 -7.84 -7.32 -9.43
C GLU A 27 -8.04 -6.42 -10.65
N ILE A 28 -8.53 -5.19 -10.44
CA ILE A 28 -8.71 -4.22 -11.52
C ILE A 28 -7.37 -3.79 -12.10
N LEU A 29 -6.40 -3.47 -11.25
CA LEU A 29 -5.06 -3.06 -11.68
C LEU A 29 -4.40 -4.12 -12.55
N ARG A 30 -4.52 -5.41 -12.20
CA ARG A 30 -4.00 -6.52 -13.02
C ARG A 30 -4.58 -6.57 -14.43
N ARG A 31 -5.82 -6.10 -14.62
CA ARG A 31 -6.50 -6.09 -15.93
C ARG A 31 -6.12 -4.87 -16.77
N VAL A 32 -5.89 -3.72 -16.13
CA VAL A 32 -5.71 -2.44 -16.84
C VAL A 32 -4.25 -2.02 -17.00
N LEU A 33 -3.36 -2.52 -16.14
CA LEU A 33 -1.94 -2.18 -16.20
C LEU A 33 -1.21 -3.04 -17.25
N PRO A 34 -0.24 -2.46 -17.98
CA PRO A 34 0.65 -3.25 -18.82
C PRO A 34 1.50 -4.20 -17.97
N ALA A 35 1.97 -5.30 -18.57
CA ALA A 35 2.72 -6.34 -17.87
C ALA A 35 3.99 -5.85 -17.13
N ARG A 36 4.54 -4.70 -17.54
CA ARG A 36 5.61 -3.97 -16.86
C ARG A 36 5.15 -2.54 -16.63
N HIS A 37 5.19 -2.09 -15.38
CA HIS A 37 4.78 -0.73 -15.01
C HIS A 37 5.56 -0.26 -13.78
N ALA A 38 5.62 1.06 -13.60
CA ALA A 38 6.15 1.69 -12.41
C ALA A 38 5.00 2.39 -11.67
N SER A 39 5.02 2.34 -10.34
CA SER A 39 4.06 3.05 -9.51
C SER A 39 4.80 3.86 -8.45
N LEU A 40 4.34 5.09 -8.27
CA LEU A 40 4.75 5.99 -7.22
C LEU A 40 3.67 5.98 -6.14
N GLU A 41 4.06 5.70 -4.90
CA GLU A 41 3.19 5.86 -3.76
C GLU A 41 3.39 7.26 -3.18
N ILE A 42 2.29 8.00 -3.01
CA ILE A 42 2.30 9.32 -2.38
C ILE A 42 1.60 9.20 -1.02
N ALA A 43 2.26 9.71 0.03
CA ALA A 43 1.80 9.62 1.41
C ALA A 43 1.61 8.16 1.87
N SER A 44 2.72 7.40 1.87
CA SER A 44 2.82 6.05 2.43
C SER A 44 2.40 6.05 3.91
N GLY A 45 1.14 5.71 4.19
CA GLY A 45 0.72 5.33 5.54
C GLY A 45 1.36 4.01 5.96
N SER A 46 1.18 3.57 7.21
CA SER A 46 1.66 2.25 7.70
C SER A 46 0.90 1.05 7.09
N GLU A 47 0.16 1.29 6.01
CA GLU A 47 -0.83 0.38 5.48
C GLU A 47 -0.16 -0.57 4.50
N ASP A 48 -0.32 -1.87 4.71
CA ASP A 48 0.28 -2.95 3.90
C ASP A 48 -0.18 -2.99 2.42
N LEU A 49 -0.83 -1.94 1.91
CA LEU A 49 -1.33 -1.87 0.53
C LEU A 49 -0.19 -1.97 -0.49
N ALA A 50 0.92 -1.28 -0.26
CA ALA A 50 2.10 -1.36 -1.13
C ALA A 50 2.62 -2.80 -1.25
N ARG A 51 2.73 -3.51 -0.12
CA ARG A 51 3.14 -4.92 -0.08
C ARG A 51 2.13 -5.80 -0.81
N HIS A 52 0.84 -5.63 -0.53
CA HIS A 52 -0.23 -6.40 -1.15
C HIS A 52 -0.24 -6.23 -2.69
N LEU A 53 -0.05 -5.00 -3.18
CA LEU A 53 -0.01 -4.72 -4.61
C LEU A 53 1.26 -5.25 -5.26
N ALA A 54 2.42 -5.15 -4.59
CA ALA A 54 3.67 -5.73 -5.08
C ALA A 54 3.61 -7.26 -5.20
N GLU A 55 2.98 -7.94 -4.24
CA GLU A 55 2.74 -9.39 -4.30
C GLU A 55 1.77 -9.77 -5.43
N ALA A 56 0.70 -8.99 -5.63
CA ALA A 56 -0.32 -9.26 -6.64
C ALA A 56 0.11 -8.90 -8.08
N LEU A 57 1.10 -8.02 -8.25
CA LEU A 57 1.55 -7.47 -9.53
C LEU A 57 3.07 -7.63 -9.67
N PRO A 58 3.58 -8.82 -10.04
CA PRO A 58 5.03 -9.09 -10.06
C PRO A 58 5.81 -8.28 -11.13
N GLY A 59 5.12 -7.61 -12.06
CA GLY A 59 5.73 -6.70 -13.03
C GLY A 59 5.90 -5.26 -12.53
N LEU A 60 5.53 -5.01 -11.29
CA LEU A 60 5.51 -3.71 -10.64
C LEU A 60 6.90 -3.29 -10.17
N ARG A 61 7.33 -2.09 -10.53
CA ARG A 61 8.41 -1.39 -9.84
C ARG A 61 7.82 -0.33 -8.91
N TRP A 62 7.91 -0.58 -7.61
CA TRP A 62 7.45 0.34 -6.58
C TRP A 62 8.51 1.40 -6.30
N GLN A 63 8.09 2.67 -6.30
CA GLN A 63 8.89 3.78 -5.80
C GLN A 63 8.17 4.39 -4.59
N PRO A 64 8.72 4.25 -3.37
CA PRO A 64 8.23 5.01 -2.23
C PRO A 64 8.68 6.49 -2.34
N SER A 65 7.86 7.42 -1.82
CA SER A 65 8.22 8.83 -1.64
C SER A 65 8.05 9.29 -0.20
#